data_AF-A0A424WBJ0-F1
#
_entry.id   AF-A0A424WBJ0-F1
#
_cell.length_a   1.000
_cell.length_b   1.000
_cell.length_c   1.000
_cell.angle_alpha   90.00
_cell.angle_beta   90.00
_cell.angle_gamma   90.00
#
_symmetry.space_group_name_H-M   'P 1'
#
loop_
_entity.id
_entity.type
_entity.pdbx_description
1 polymer ?
#
loop_
_entity_poly.entity_id
_entity_poly.type
_entity_poly.pdbx_seq_one_letter_code
_entity_poly.pdbx_strand_id
1 'polypeptide(L)'
;MKKKIEPSFDAAMALARLGANIRTARLRRAETESMLAARMGVSRATVTRLERGDGGVSLALAIEALLQYGYADQVYALGDPDLDGVGKRLDAVRRPSRGSGKTPNTHRADPTQL
;
A
#
# COMPACT_ATOMS: atom_id res chain seq x y z
N MET A 1 -12.93 23.74 -5.93
CA MET A 1 -12.08 23.40 -4.76
C MET A 1 -12.19 21.90 -4.52
N LYS A 2 -11.08 21.15 -4.39
CA LYS A 2 -11.15 19.71 -4.11
C LYS A 2 -11.78 19.52 -2.73
N LYS A 3 -12.86 18.74 -2.64
CA LYS A 3 -13.52 18.43 -1.37
C LYS A 3 -12.52 17.70 -0.49
N LYS A 4 -12.21 18.28 0.68
CA LYS A 4 -11.30 17.66 1.64
C LYS A 4 -11.98 16.37 2.12
N ILE A 5 -11.31 15.25 1.99
CA ILE A 5 -11.80 13.99 2.56
C ILE A 5 -11.67 14.14 4.07
N GLU A 6 -12.79 14.13 4.78
CA GLU A 6 -12.77 14.03 6.23
C GLU A 6 -12.56 12.57 6.60
N PRO A 7 -11.41 12.20 7.19
CA PRO A 7 -11.15 10.82 7.54
C PRO A 7 -12.15 10.36 8.61
N SER A 8 -12.61 9.12 8.48
CA SER A 8 -13.28 8.45 9.60
C SER A 8 -12.34 8.39 10.80
N PHE A 9 -12.89 8.10 11.98
CA PHE A 9 -12.09 7.91 13.19
C PHE A 9 -10.95 6.90 12.98
N ASP A 10 -11.25 5.75 12.39
CA ASP A 10 -10.25 4.71 12.11
C ASP A 10 -9.19 5.18 11.11
N ALA A 11 -9.59 5.93 10.08
CA ALA A 11 -8.64 6.49 9.11
C ALA A 11 -7.73 7.54 9.77
N ALA A 12 -8.26 8.39 10.64
CA ALA A 12 -7.47 9.37 11.39
C ALA A 12 -6.46 8.67 12.33
N MET A 13 -6.89 7.61 13.02
CA MET A 13 -6.01 6.79 13.86
C MET A 13 -4.91 6.10 13.06
N ALA A 14 -5.24 5.53 11.90
CA ALA A 14 -4.26 4.92 11.00
C ALA A 14 -3.22 5.93 10.50
N LEU A 15 -3.67 7.13 10.09
CA LEU A 15 -2.79 8.21 9.65
C LEU A 15 -1.88 8.70 10.79
N ALA A 16 -2.42 8.90 12.00
CA ALA A 16 -1.64 9.30 13.16
C ALA A 16 -0.58 8.25 13.52
N ARG A 17 -0.94 6.97 13.47
CA ARG A 17 0.00 5.87 13.70
C ARG A 17 1.10 5.83 12.63
N LEU A 18 0.74 6.02 11.37
CA LEU A 18 1.69 6.09 10.26
C LEU A 18 2.71 7.23 10.47
N GLY A 19 2.21 8.43 10.77
CA GLY A 19 3.05 9.60 11.05
C GLY A 19 3.99 9.37 12.23
N ALA A 20 3.48 8.77 13.31
CA ALA A 20 4.29 8.42 14.49
C ALA A 20 5.38 7.39 14.18
N ASN A 21 5.10 6.40 13.32
CA ASN A 21 6.08 5.41 12.88
C ASN A 21 7.20 6.10 12.06
N ILE A 22 6.85 6.98 11.12
CA ILE A 22 7.82 7.76 10.32
C ILE A 22 8.68 8.63 11.24
N ARG A 23 8.07 9.34 12.19
CA ARG A 23 8.79 10.15 13.19
C ARG A 23 9.77 9.30 14.00
N THR A 24 9.33 8.13 14.44
CA THR A 24 10.18 7.20 15.19
C THR A 24 11.36 6.73 14.34
N ALA A 25 11.12 6.40 13.07
CA ALA A 25 12.16 6.00 12.12
C ALA A 25 13.20 7.10 11.87
N ARG A 26 12.75 8.36 11.78
CA ARG A 26 13.61 9.55 11.68
C ARG A 26 14.47 9.73 12.92
N LEU A 27 13.84 9.72 14.10
CA LEU A 27 14.53 9.96 15.38
C LEU A 27 15.57 8.87 15.68
N ARG A 28 15.29 7.60 15.33
CA ARG A 28 16.26 6.49 15.44
C ARG A 28 17.53 6.69 14.60
N ARG A 29 17.47 7.54 13.58
CA ARG A 29 18.59 7.90 12.70
C ARG A 29 19.25 9.23 13.04
N ALA A 30 18.87 9.83 14.19
CA ALA A 30 19.32 11.15 14.62
C ALA A 30 19.09 12.25 13.56
N GLU A 31 18.05 12.10 12.75
CA GLU A 31 17.77 13.00 11.64
C GLU A 31 16.80 14.12 12.05
N THR A 32 17.04 15.35 11.63
CA THR A 32 16.12 16.47 11.86
C THR A 32 14.99 16.49 10.83
N GLU A 33 13.86 17.14 11.13
CA GLU A 33 12.78 17.32 10.15
C GLU A 33 13.27 18.04 8.87
N SER A 34 14.18 19.00 9.02
CA SER A 34 14.77 19.74 7.90
C SER A 34 15.63 18.86 6.99
N MET A 35 16.36 17.91 7.57
CA MET A 35 17.17 16.96 6.80
C MET A 35 16.28 16.01 5.98
N LEU A 36 15.22 15.48 6.59
CA LEU A 36 14.26 14.65 5.85
C LEU A 36 13.56 15.46 4.75
N ALA A 37 13.18 16.69 5.07
CA ALA A 37 12.56 17.60 4.11
C ALA A 37 13.47 17.85 2.89
N ALA A 38 14.76 18.08 3.13
CA ALA A 38 15.75 18.28 2.08
C ALA A 38 15.92 17.01 1.21
N ARG A 39 15.99 15.82 1.80
CA ARG A 39 16.08 14.55 1.04
C ARG A 39 14.85 14.30 0.19
N MET A 40 13.67 14.61 0.72
CA MET A 40 12.40 14.39 0.02
C MET A 40 11.98 15.56 -0.89
N GLY A 41 12.77 16.63 -0.97
CA GLY A 41 12.46 17.81 -1.80
C GLY A 41 11.19 18.56 -1.37
N VAL A 42 10.86 18.56 -0.08
CA VAL A 42 9.66 19.22 0.46
C VAL A 42 10.00 20.26 1.52
N SER A 43 9.01 21.05 1.92
CA SER A 43 9.17 21.97 3.05
C SER A 43 9.23 21.21 4.39
N ARG A 44 9.92 21.79 5.39
CA ARG A 44 9.90 21.28 6.77
C ARG A 44 8.47 21.16 7.32
N ALA A 45 7.61 22.14 7.01
CA ALA A 45 6.21 22.12 7.44
C ALA A 45 5.44 20.90 6.89
N THR A 46 5.78 20.45 5.67
CA THR A 46 5.22 19.25 5.07
C THR A 46 5.63 18.00 5.86
N VAL A 47 6.89 17.91 6.28
CA VAL A 47 7.38 16.81 7.14
C VAL A 47 6.69 16.83 8.50
N THR A 48 6.55 17.98 9.14
CA THR A 48 5.82 18.08 10.42
C THR A 48 4.35 17.65 10.28
N ARG A 49 3.69 18.00 9.17
CA ARG A 49 2.32 17.52 8.88
C ARG A 49 2.27 16.02 8.65
N LEU A 50 3.24 15.47 7.91
CA LEU A 50 3.36 14.03 7.66
C LEU A 50 3.50 13.25 8.98
N GLU A 51 4.41 13.68 9.86
CA GLU A 51 4.64 13.05 11.16
C GLU A 51 3.46 13.16 12.12
N ARG A 52 2.58 14.14 11.92
CA ARG A 52 1.32 14.30 12.66
C ARG A 52 0.17 13.46 12.08
N GLY A 53 0.34 12.84 10.92
CA GLY A 53 -0.72 12.08 10.27
C GLY A 53 -1.78 12.96 9.61
N ASP A 54 -1.42 14.14 9.10
CA ASP A 54 -2.36 15.00 8.38
C ASP A 54 -2.75 14.36 7.03
N GLY A 55 -4.04 13.99 6.88
CA GLY A 55 -4.57 13.36 5.67
C GLY A 55 -4.59 14.23 4.41
N GLY A 56 -4.23 15.51 4.50
CA GLY A 56 -3.97 16.38 3.35
C GLY A 56 -2.55 16.25 2.78
N VAL A 57 -1.65 15.51 3.45
CA VAL A 57 -0.34 15.18 2.89
C VAL A 57 -0.50 14.13 1.79
N SER A 58 0.26 14.26 0.71
CA SER A 58 0.24 13.30 -0.39
C SER A 58 0.58 11.89 0.09
N LEU A 59 -0.23 10.90 -0.29
CA LEU A 59 0.05 9.49 -0.05
C LEU A 59 1.41 9.09 -0.63
N ALA A 60 1.77 9.61 -1.81
CA ALA A 60 3.08 9.36 -2.41
C ALA A 60 4.22 9.82 -1.50
N LEU A 61 4.08 10.96 -0.82
CA LEU A 61 5.11 11.44 0.11
C LEU A 61 5.23 10.54 1.35
N ALA A 62 4.11 10.03 1.85
CA ALA A 62 4.12 9.09 2.97
C ALA A 62 4.78 7.76 2.59
N ILE A 63 4.49 7.24 1.39
CA ILE A 63 5.11 6.03 0.85
C ILE A 63 6.62 6.23 0.65
N GLU A 64 7.02 7.33 0.00
CA GLU A 64 8.44 7.66 -0.20
C GLU A 64 9.21 7.75 1.13
N ALA A 65 8.62 8.38 2.15
CA ALA A 65 9.24 8.43 3.49
C ALA A 65 9.47 7.03 4.08
N LEU A 66 8.53 6.11 3.89
CA LEU A 66 8.65 4.73 4.38
C LEU A 66 9.75 3.97 3.62
N LEU A 67 9.79 4.12 2.29
CA LEU A 67 10.81 3.50 1.45
C LEU A 67 12.21 4.03 1.79
N GLN A 68 12.34 5.34 1.99
CA GLN A 68 13.58 6.00 2.41
C GLN A 68 14.15 5.42 3.72
N TYR A 69 13.27 4.95 4.61
CA TYR A 69 13.65 4.33 5.89
C TYR A 69 13.71 2.79 5.86
N GLY A 70 13.56 2.17 4.69
CA GLY A 70 13.72 0.72 4.51
C GLY A 70 12.49 -0.11 4.84
N TYR A 71 11.29 0.47 4.84
CA TYR A 71 10.03 -0.25 5.06
C TYR A 71 9.42 -0.83 3.77
N ALA A 72 10.26 -1.19 2.80
CA ALA A 72 9.83 -1.65 1.47
C ALA A 72 8.86 -2.84 1.55
N ASP A 73 9.21 -3.90 2.28
CA ASP A 73 8.36 -5.09 2.41
C ASP A 73 6.97 -4.75 2.98
N GLN A 74 6.91 -3.85 3.95
CA GLN A 74 5.64 -3.42 4.55
C GLN A 74 4.80 -2.61 3.56
N VAL A 75 5.43 -1.75 2.76
CA VAL A 75 4.76 -0.96 1.72
C VAL A 75 4.24 -1.85 0.60
N TYR A 76 5.05 -2.81 0.13
CA TYR A 76 4.64 -3.71 -0.95
C TYR A 76 3.56 -4.71 -0.52
N ALA A 77 3.47 -5.03 0.76
CA ALA A 77 2.39 -5.85 1.32
C ALA A 77 1.06 -5.07 1.51
N LEU A 78 1.04 -3.74 1.34
CA LEU A 78 -0.19 -2.96 1.52
C LEU A 78 -1.24 -3.33 0.47
N GLY A 79 -2.40 -3.80 0.94
CA GLY A 79 -3.51 -4.17 0.07
C GLY A 79 -3.27 -5.43 -0.75
N ASP A 80 -2.30 -6.27 -0.35
CA ASP A 80 -2.07 -7.58 -0.97
C ASP A 80 -3.33 -8.46 -0.83
N PRO A 81 -3.99 -8.85 -1.95
CA PRO A 81 -5.16 -9.73 -1.92
C PRO A 81 -4.86 -11.09 -1.30
N ASP A 82 -3.59 -11.52 -1.33
CA ASP A 82 -3.21 -12.78 -0.69
C ASP A 82 -3.24 -12.72 0.84
N LEU A 83 -3.20 -11.52 1.41
CA LEU A 83 -3.37 -11.30 2.84
C LEU A 83 -4.83 -11.01 3.22
N ASP A 84 -5.73 -10.87 2.24
CA ASP A 84 -7.16 -10.69 2.47
C ASP A 84 -7.88 -12.03 2.69
N GLY A 85 -7.91 -12.48 3.96
CA GLY A 85 -8.63 -13.69 4.35
C GLY A 85 -10.14 -13.64 4.10
N VAL A 86 -10.75 -12.45 4.08
CA VAL A 86 -12.19 -12.29 3.79
C VAL A 86 -12.42 -12.48 2.30
N GLY A 87 -11.64 -11.81 1.46
CA GLY A 87 -11.66 -11.96 0.00
C GLY A 87 -11.48 -13.42 -0.41
N LYS A 88 -10.46 -14.10 0.15
CA LYS A 88 -10.21 -15.53 -0.11
C LYS A 88 -11.40 -16.42 0.22
N ARG A 89 -12.08 -16.17 1.34
CA ARG A 89 -13.28 -16.92 1.72
C ARG A 89 -14.44 -16.67 0.76
N LEU A 90 -14.66 -15.42 0.34
CA LEU A 90 -15.70 -15.08 -0.62
C LEU A 90 -15.46 -15.74 -1.99
N ASP A 91 -14.20 -15.77 -2.45
CA ASP A 91 -13.81 -16.43 -3.67
C ASP A 91 -13.98 -17.96 -3.59
N ALA A 92 -13.62 -18.56 -2.45
CA ALA A 92 -13.83 -20.00 -2.23
C ALA A 92 -15.32 -20.39 -2.28
N VAL A 93 -16.22 -19.55 -1.74
CA VAL A 93 -17.67 -19.76 -1.82
C VAL A 93 -18.19 -19.61 -3.24
N ARG A 94 -17.62 -18.69 -4.03
CA ARG A 94 -18.00 -18.47 -5.44
C ARG A 94 -17.50 -19.55 -6.38
N ARG A 95 -16.41 -20.25 -6.02
CA ARG A 95 -15.81 -21.28 -6.87
C ARG A 95 -16.72 -22.52 -6.87
N PRO A 96 -17.18 -23.02 -8.04
CA PRO A 96 -18.01 -24.22 -8.10
C PRO A 96 -17.25 -25.42 -7.52
N SER A 97 -17.92 -26.23 -6.69
CA SER A 97 -17.30 -27.34 -5.94
C SER A 97 -16.74 -28.47 -6.81
N ARG A 98 -17.05 -28.42 -8.11
CA ARG A 98 -16.49 -29.31 -9.13
C ARG A 98 -15.86 -28.43 -10.19
N GLY A 99 -14.56 -28.62 -10.44
CA GLY A 99 -13.93 -28.04 -11.62
C GLY A 99 -14.80 -28.41 -12.82
N SER A 100 -15.33 -27.41 -13.52
CA SER A 100 -15.96 -27.62 -14.81
C SER A 100 -14.91 -28.28 -15.69
N GLY A 101 -14.99 -29.60 -15.81
CA GLY A 101 -14.16 -30.42 -16.68
C GLY A 101 -14.56 -30.14 -18.12
N LYS A 102 -14.31 -28.94 -18.60
CA LYS A 102 -14.24 -28.70 -20.03
C LYS A 102 -12.83 -29.06 -20.42
N THR A 103 -12.62 -30.34 -20.71
CA THR A 103 -11.44 -30.83 -21.41
C THR A 103 -11.17 -29.88 -22.57
N PRO A 104 -9.98 -29.27 -22.69
CA PRO A 104 -9.63 -28.60 -23.94
C PRO A 104 -9.77 -29.67 -25.02
N ASN A 105 -10.61 -29.42 -26.01
CA ASN A 105 -10.84 -30.36 -27.10
C ASN A 105 -9.52 -30.46 -27.90
N THR A 106 -8.62 -31.35 -27.48
CA THR A 106 -7.42 -31.73 -28.23
C THR A 106 -7.82 -32.76 -29.27
N HIS A 107 -8.61 -32.33 -30.26
CA HIS A 107 -8.75 -33.06 -31.50
C HIS A 107 -8.55 -32.09 -32.67
N ARG A 108 -7.34 -32.20 -33.23
CA ARG A 108 -6.92 -32.00 -34.63
C ARG A 108 -5.67 -31.14 -34.76
N ALA A 109 -4.54 -31.68 -34.34
CA ALA A 109 -3.32 -31.50 -35.13
C ALA A 109 -3.33 -32.64 -36.15
N ASP A 110 -3.69 -32.32 -37.40
CA ASP A 110 -3.58 -33.25 -38.54
C ASP A 110 -2.07 -33.46 -38.83
N PRO A 111 -1.53 -34.68 -38.76
CA PRO A 111 -0.13 -34.94 -39.06
C PRO A 111 0.20 -34.95 -40.57
N THR A 112 -0.68 -34.41 -41.43
CA THR A 112 -0.53 -34.36 -42.89
C THR A 112 -0.17 -32.97 -43.43
N GLN A 113 0.22 -32.03 -42.57
CA GLN A 113 0.90 -30.80 -43.02
C GLN A 113 2.41 -30.89 -42.76
N LEU A 114 3.06 -31.72 -43.58
CA LEU A 114 4.45 -31.58 -43.99
C LEU A 114 4.45 -31.34 -45.50
#